data_AF-A0A9P0NKW6-F1
#
_entry.id   AF-A0A9P0NKW6-F1
#
_cell.length_a   1.000
_cell.length_b   1.000
_cell.length_c   1.000
_cell.angle_alpha   90.00
_cell.angle_beta   90.00
_cell.angle_gamma   90.00
#
_symmetry.space_group_name_H-M   'P 1'
#
loop_
_entity.id
_entity.type
_entity.pdbx_description
1 polymer ?
#
loop_
_entity_poly.entity_id
_entity_poly.type
_entity_poly.pdbx_seq_one_letter_code
_entity_poly.pdbx_strand_id
1 'polypeptide(L)'
;METVDGAAIVISPGSIHNHEPAPRHAVEIRRFRNSIRQRGLAENIASHSIVDQEARLYSEAAMNVGRLAAVRAVAWARHRNRPPVTKTLAHWIATIYSQEWGPELRYINGSMEPFYQGPLEILRNNGTVHFIGIVFNNAAFIRNMSPHLNSVKAICMDGTFQTTPREPADINQLFTIQIILNNVAIPIVHALLVDRQMETYCRVLQYLRFILINLNYNNMQNITDFEQGLRNAITRVLPEANNTGCWFHYIQSIIRYVRNHQLVNLCRVNENIL
;
A
#
# COMPACT_ATOMS: atom_id res chain seq x y z
N MET A 1 30.91 -36.93 34.52
CA MET A 1 30.18 -37.48 33.36
C MET A 1 31.21 -37.64 32.26
N GLU A 2 31.40 -38.86 31.78
CA GLU A 2 32.33 -39.18 30.69
C GLU A 2 31.51 -39.62 29.47
N THR A 3 32.02 -39.35 28.26
CA THR A 3 31.42 -39.89 27.05
C THR A 3 31.79 -41.37 26.89
N VAL A 4 31.07 -42.07 26.01
CA VAL A 4 31.22 -43.53 25.77
C VAL A 4 32.66 -43.92 25.33
N ASP A 5 33.46 -42.96 24.86
CA ASP A 5 34.85 -43.17 24.43
C ASP A 5 35.90 -42.74 25.47
N GLY A 6 35.50 -42.52 26.73
CA GLY A 6 36.42 -42.25 27.85
C GLY A 6 37.08 -40.87 27.85
N ALA A 7 36.58 -39.92 27.05
CA ALA A 7 37.04 -38.53 27.10
C ALA A 7 36.38 -37.78 28.26
N ALA A 8 37.19 -37.12 29.10
CA ALA A 8 36.70 -36.29 30.19
C ALA A 8 35.89 -35.09 29.65
N ILE A 9 34.62 -34.98 30.04
CA ILE A 9 33.81 -33.80 29.72
C ILE A 9 34.26 -32.65 30.61
N VAL A 10 35.10 -31.76 30.07
CA VAL A 10 35.43 -30.49 30.70
C VAL A 10 34.26 -29.53 30.45
N ILE A 11 33.39 -29.40 31.45
CA ILE A 11 32.41 -28.32 31.47
C ILE A 11 33.18 -27.05 31.84
N SER A 12 33.52 -26.23 30.85
CA SER A 12 33.96 -24.86 31.12
C SER A 12 32.95 -24.21 32.05
N PRO A 13 33.36 -23.58 33.17
CA PRO A 13 32.42 -22.87 34.01
C PRO A 13 31.71 -21.84 33.13
N GLY A 14 30.41 -22.05 32.92
CA GLY A 14 29.60 -21.13 32.15
C GLY A 14 29.82 -19.73 32.68
N SER A 15 30.00 -18.77 31.77
CA SER A 15 30.16 -17.35 32.11
C SER A 15 29.21 -16.97 33.24
N ILE A 16 29.77 -16.69 34.43
CA ILE A 16 29.01 -16.21 35.56
C ILE A 16 28.55 -14.81 35.17
N HIS A 17 27.28 -14.67 34.82
CA HIS A 17 26.68 -13.38 34.51
C HIS A 17 26.62 -12.54 35.80
N ASN A 18 27.69 -11.78 36.09
CA ASN A 18 27.90 -10.95 37.29
C ASN A 18 27.06 -9.66 37.35
N HIS A 19 25.81 -9.68 36.89
CA HIS A 19 24.90 -8.53 37.04
C HIS A 19 23.80 -8.87 38.04
N GLU A 20 23.43 -7.89 38.87
CA GLU A 20 22.25 -8.01 39.72
C GLU A 20 21.02 -8.38 38.85
N PRO A 21 20.09 -9.20 39.37
CA PRO A 21 18.86 -9.52 38.64
C PRO A 21 18.19 -8.23 38.17
N ALA A 22 17.79 -8.20 36.90
CA ALA A 22 17.13 -7.03 36.34
C ALA A 22 15.99 -6.58 37.27
N PRO A 23 15.89 -5.28 37.59
CA PRO A 23 14.85 -4.78 38.48
C PRO A 23 13.46 -5.25 38.02
N ARG A 24 12.51 -5.45 38.95
CA ARG A 24 11.16 -5.91 38.60
C ARG A 24 10.51 -5.09 37.47
N HIS A 25 10.74 -3.77 37.45
CA HIS A 25 10.27 -2.89 36.36
C HIS A 25 10.86 -3.26 34.98
N ALA A 26 12.12 -3.67 34.92
CA ALA A 26 12.79 -4.06 33.69
C ALA A 26 12.25 -5.40 33.15
N VAL A 27 11.87 -6.31 34.06
CA VAL A 27 11.21 -7.57 33.70
C VAL A 27 9.83 -7.31 33.09
N GLU A 28 9.03 -6.44 33.68
CA GLU A 28 7.70 -6.07 33.16
C GLU A 28 7.78 -5.34 31.81
N ILE A 29 8.73 -4.42 31.62
CA ILE A 29 9.00 -3.79 30.32
C ILE A 29 9.36 -4.83 29.26
N ARG A 30 10.17 -5.84 29.64
CA ARG A 30 10.53 -6.93 28.73
C ARG A 30 9.34 -7.80 28.39
N ARG A 31 8.49 -8.15 29.36
CA ARG A 31 7.26 -8.92 29.14
C ARG A 31 6.30 -8.19 28.20
N PHE A 32 6.03 -6.91 28.46
CA PHE A 32 5.20 -6.08 27.59
C PHE A 32 5.74 -6.04 26.15
N ARG A 33 7.05 -5.75 25.98
CA ARG A 33 7.70 -5.73 24.64
C ARG A 33 7.63 -7.08 23.93
N ASN A 34 7.78 -8.18 24.65
CA ASN A 34 7.69 -9.51 24.07
C ASN A 34 6.25 -9.83 23.65
N SER A 35 5.27 -9.51 24.50
CA SER A 35 3.85 -9.74 24.24
C SER A 35 3.39 -9.00 22.97
N ILE A 36 3.63 -7.68 22.88
CA ILE A 36 3.21 -6.91 21.70
C ILE A 36 3.89 -7.40 20.40
N ARG A 37 5.13 -7.90 20.47
CA ARG A 37 5.84 -8.46 19.31
C ARG A 37 5.28 -9.81 18.90
N GLN A 38 5.06 -10.71 19.86
CA GLN A 38 4.48 -12.02 19.59
C GLN A 38 3.08 -11.90 19.00
N ARG A 39 2.23 -11.08 19.61
CA ARG A 39 0.89 -10.76 19.07
C ARG A 39 0.98 -10.07 17.72
N GLY A 40 1.97 -9.20 17.52
CA GLY A 40 2.25 -8.58 16.23
C GLY A 40 2.50 -9.57 15.10
N LEU A 41 3.11 -10.72 15.41
CA LEU A 41 3.40 -11.80 14.45
C LEU A 41 2.24 -12.80 14.31
N ALA A 42 1.43 -12.98 15.35
CA ALA A 42 0.35 -13.96 15.37
C ALA A 42 -1.00 -13.41 14.89
N GLU A 43 -1.23 -12.10 15.06
CA GLU A 43 -2.51 -11.47 14.82
C GLU A 43 -2.44 -10.47 13.68
N ASN A 44 -3.32 -10.62 12.70
CA ASN A 44 -3.48 -9.68 11.59
C ASN A 44 -4.40 -8.50 11.96
N ILE A 45 -4.21 -7.82 13.09
CA ILE A 45 -5.00 -6.61 13.47
C ILE A 45 -4.14 -5.34 13.45
N ALA A 46 -4.73 -4.15 13.58
CA ALA A 46 -3.96 -2.91 13.58
C ALA A 46 -2.95 -2.87 14.75
N SER A 47 -1.72 -2.39 14.50
CA SER A 47 -0.65 -2.38 15.52
C SER A 47 -1.02 -1.59 16.77
N HIS A 48 -1.79 -0.51 16.61
CA HIS A 48 -2.27 0.28 17.73
C HIS A 48 -3.28 -0.50 18.59
N SER A 49 -4.14 -1.32 18.00
CA SER A 49 -5.08 -2.16 18.74
C SER A 49 -4.38 -3.17 19.64
N ILE A 50 -3.28 -3.78 19.18
CA ILE A 50 -2.45 -4.68 20.00
C ILE A 50 -1.88 -3.92 21.19
N VAL A 51 -1.26 -2.76 20.93
CA VAL A 51 -0.65 -1.94 21.99
C VAL A 51 -1.69 -1.47 23.00
N ASP A 52 -2.86 -1.00 22.55
CA ASP A 52 -3.91 -0.49 23.41
C ASP A 52 -4.54 -1.61 24.27
N GLN A 53 -4.59 -2.84 23.75
CA GLN A 53 -5.03 -4.02 24.52
C GLN A 53 -3.97 -4.47 25.54
N GLU A 54 -2.71 -4.58 25.15
CA GLU A 54 -1.61 -4.99 26.04
C GLU A 54 -1.29 -3.94 27.10
N ALA A 55 -1.43 -2.65 26.79
CA ALA A 55 -1.22 -1.58 27.74
C ALA A 55 -2.20 -1.61 28.92
N ARG A 56 -3.36 -2.26 28.77
CA ARG A 56 -4.30 -2.48 29.90
C ARG A 56 -3.79 -3.54 30.89
N LEU A 57 -2.99 -4.50 30.42
CA LEU A 57 -2.42 -5.56 31.24
C LEU A 57 -1.08 -5.15 31.86
N TYR A 58 -0.31 -4.33 31.14
CA TYR A 58 1.04 -3.89 31.53
C TYR A 58 1.14 -2.36 31.59
N SER A 59 0.29 -1.71 32.37
CA SER A 59 0.11 -0.23 32.36
C SER A 59 1.41 0.54 32.65
N GLU A 60 2.12 0.21 33.73
CA GLU A 60 3.38 0.87 34.09
C GLU A 60 4.46 0.67 33.01
N ALA A 61 4.61 -0.56 32.50
CA ALA A 61 5.56 -0.85 31.43
C ALA A 61 5.20 -0.11 30.13
N ALA A 62 3.92 -0.02 29.78
CA ALA A 62 3.45 0.69 28.60
C ALA A 62 3.70 2.20 28.69
N MET A 63 3.49 2.81 29.86
CA MET A 63 3.83 4.22 30.12
C MET A 63 5.33 4.46 29.95
N ASN A 64 6.18 3.59 30.50
CA ASN A 64 7.63 3.68 30.39
C ASN A 64 8.13 3.54 28.93
N VAL A 65 7.54 2.64 28.16
CA VAL A 65 7.92 2.45 26.74
C VAL A 65 7.38 3.57 25.86
N GLY A 66 6.18 4.08 26.15
CA GLY A 66 5.48 5.07 25.34
C GLY A 66 4.76 4.44 24.14
N ARG A 67 3.55 4.93 23.86
CA ARG A 67 2.64 4.36 22.86
C ARG A 67 3.25 4.31 21.46
N LEU A 68 3.86 5.40 21.00
CA LEU A 68 4.44 5.47 19.65
C LEU A 68 5.58 4.45 19.47
N ALA A 69 6.44 4.30 20.47
CA ALA A 69 7.53 3.34 20.44
C ALA A 69 7.01 1.89 20.47
N ALA A 70 5.98 1.61 21.27
CA ALA A 70 5.33 0.31 21.30
C ALA A 70 4.69 -0.03 19.94
N VAL A 71 3.95 0.90 19.32
CA VAL A 71 3.35 0.70 17.99
C VAL A 71 4.43 0.44 16.93
N ARG A 72 5.53 1.20 16.96
CA ARG A 72 6.68 0.94 16.09
C ARG A 72 7.30 -0.44 16.34
N ALA A 73 7.41 -0.89 17.59
CA ALA A 73 7.96 -2.20 17.91
C ALA A 73 7.13 -3.34 17.30
N VAL A 74 5.80 -3.22 17.29
CA VAL A 74 4.90 -4.16 16.59
C VAL A 74 5.15 -4.11 15.08
N ALA A 75 5.16 -2.92 14.49
CA ALA A 75 5.40 -2.75 13.06
C ALA A 75 6.76 -3.30 12.62
N TRP A 76 7.80 -3.12 13.44
CA TRP A 76 9.14 -3.68 13.21
C TRP A 76 9.18 -5.20 13.30
N ALA A 77 8.46 -5.81 14.25
CA ALA A 77 8.36 -7.26 14.33
C ALA A 77 7.74 -7.83 13.05
N ARG A 78 6.61 -7.25 12.61
CA ARG A 78 5.97 -7.60 11.34
C ARG A 78 6.87 -7.38 10.14
N HIS A 79 7.58 -6.25 10.09
CA HIS A 79 8.49 -5.97 8.98
C HIS A 79 9.60 -7.02 8.85
N ARG A 80 10.12 -7.53 9.97
CA ARG A 80 11.14 -8.59 9.97
C ARG A 80 10.57 -9.96 9.61
N ASN A 81 9.26 -10.14 9.72
CA ASN A 81 8.53 -11.33 9.34
C ASN A 81 7.69 -11.06 8.09
N ARG A 82 8.38 -10.86 6.96
CA ARG A 82 7.76 -10.67 5.64
C ARG A 82 8.23 -11.78 4.70
N PRO A 83 7.42 -12.12 3.69
CA PRO A 83 7.89 -13.03 2.66
C PRO A 83 9.15 -12.47 1.97
N PRO A 84 10.01 -13.34 1.43
CA PRO A 84 11.13 -12.89 0.62
C PRO A 84 10.62 -12.11 -0.59
N VAL A 85 11.37 -11.08 -0.96
CA VAL A 85 11.12 -10.30 -2.17
C VAL A 85 11.26 -11.22 -3.38
N THR A 86 10.20 -11.35 -4.18
CA THR A 86 10.23 -12.15 -5.42
C THR A 86 10.94 -11.38 -6.53
N LYS A 87 11.26 -12.08 -7.64
CA LYS A 87 11.93 -11.49 -8.81
C LYS A 87 11.02 -10.59 -9.67
N THR A 88 9.72 -10.91 -9.73
CA THR A 88 8.75 -10.18 -10.56
C THR A 88 7.42 -10.03 -9.82
N LEU A 89 6.64 -9.01 -10.21
CA LEU A 89 5.33 -8.74 -9.63
C LEU A 89 4.38 -9.93 -9.82
N ALA A 90 4.47 -10.63 -10.96
CA ALA A 90 3.67 -11.84 -11.20
C ALA A 90 3.91 -12.93 -10.13
N HIS A 91 5.14 -13.09 -9.64
CA HIS A 91 5.43 -14.06 -8.58
C HIS A 91 4.83 -13.67 -7.21
N TRP A 92 4.44 -12.40 -6.99
CA TRP A 92 3.71 -12.03 -5.77
C TRP A 92 2.39 -12.77 -5.67
N ILE A 93 1.74 -13.10 -6.79
CA ILE A 93 0.48 -13.81 -6.81
C ILE A 93 0.60 -15.14 -6.03
N ALA A 94 1.64 -15.92 -6.32
CA ALA A 94 1.89 -17.20 -5.63
C ALA A 94 2.13 -17.00 -4.12
N THR A 95 2.84 -15.93 -3.76
CA THR A 95 3.10 -15.58 -2.34
C THR A 95 1.82 -15.17 -1.62
N ILE A 96 0.99 -14.34 -2.26
CA ILE A 96 -0.29 -13.84 -1.73
C ILE A 96 -1.31 -14.99 -1.57
N TYR A 97 -1.24 -16.02 -2.40
CA TYR A 97 -2.08 -17.22 -2.27
C TYR A 97 -1.46 -18.34 -1.44
N SER A 98 -0.22 -18.19 -0.96
CA SER A 98 0.43 -19.21 -0.13
C SER A 98 -0.30 -19.42 1.19
N GLN A 99 -0.21 -20.63 1.74
CA GLN A 99 -0.78 -20.93 3.06
C GLN A 99 -0.07 -20.16 4.17
N GLU A 100 1.24 -19.94 4.02
CA GLU A 100 2.07 -19.25 5.00
C GLU A 100 1.74 -17.75 5.09
N TRP A 101 1.69 -17.05 3.95
CA TRP A 101 1.57 -15.58 3.94
C TRP A 101 0.18 -15.07 3.55
N GLY A 102 -0.63 -15.89 2.89
CA GLY A 102 -1.89 -15.45 2.30
C GLY A 102 -2.93 -14.89 3.28
N PRO A 103 -3.08 -15.41 4.52
CA PRO A 103 -3.98 -14.82 5.52
C PRO A 103 -3.59 -13.39 5.94
N GLU A 104 -2.30 -13.05 5.91
CA GLU A 104 -1.82 -11.71 6.27
C GLU A 104 -1.85 -10.74 5.08
N LEU A 105 -1.49 -11.21 3.89
CA LEU A 105 -1.32 -10.36 2.71
C LEU A 105 -2.63 -10.04 1.99
N ARG A 106 -3.63 -10.93 2.07
CA ARG A 106 -4.91 -10.72 1.38
C ARG A 106 -5.88 -9.86 2.17
N TYR A 107 -5.82 -9.91 3.49
CA TYR A 107 -6.84 -9.33 4.36
C TYR A 107 -6.28 -8.16 5.17
N ILE A 108 -7.08 -7.10 5.37
CA ILE A 108 -6.69 -5.95 6.18
C ILE A 108 -7.26 -6.08 7.59
N ASN A 109 -6.40 -5.90 8.60
CA ASN A 109 -6.78 -5.68 10.01
C ASN A 109 -7.78 -6.71 10.57
N GLY A 110 -7.72 -7.95 10.11
CA GLY A 110 -8.53 -9.06 10.62
C GLY A 110 -9.94 -9.07 10.05
N SER A 111 -10.22 -8.21 9.07
CA SER A 111 -11.45 -8.29 8.29
C SER A 111 -11.39 -9.52 7.37
N MET A 112 -12.51 -10.20 7.19
CA MET A 112 -12.65 -11.27 6.19
C MET A 112 -12.79 -10.74 4.75
N GLU A 113 -12.66 -9.43 4.56
CA GLU A 113 -12.77 -8.78 3.26
C GLU A 113 -11.36 -8.60 2.68
N PRO A 114 -11.09 -9.23 1.52
CA PRO A 114 -9.78 -9.14 0.93
C PRO A 114 -9.54 -7.74 0.38
N PHE A 115 -8.36 -7.20 0.64
CA PHE A 115 -7.88 -5.98 -0.01
C PHE A 115 -7.26 -6.27 -1.37
N TYR A 116 -6.54 -7.39 -1.48
CA TYR A 116 -6.05 -7.89 -2.77
C TYR A 116 -7.19 -8.50 -3.58
N GLN A 117 -7.35 -8.06 -4.82
CA GLN A 117 -8.46 -8.46 -5.69
C GLN A 117 -8.06 -9.40 -6.81
N GLY A 118 -6.77 -9.55 -7.07
CA GLY A 118 -6.27 -10.47 -8.09
C GLY A 118 -5.36 -9.82 -9.13
N PRO A 119 -4.91 -10.64 -10.09
CA PRO A 119 -4.11 -10.17 -11.21
C PRO A 119 -4.96 -9.39 -12.22
N LEU A 120 -4.30 -8.47 -12.89
CA LEU A 120 -4.79 -7.79 -14.08
C LEU A 120 -4.10 -8.42 -15.29
N GLU A 121 -4.91 -8.92 -16.20
CA GLU A 121 -4.46 -9.71 -17.34
C GLU A 121 -5.22 -9.32 -18.60
N ILE A 122 -4.52 -9.38 -19.74
CA ILE A 122 -5.05 -9.09 -21.07
C ILE A 122 -4.90 -10.34 -21.93
N LEU A 123 -6.00 -10.85 -22.48
CA LEU A 123 -5.98 -11.93 -23.46
C LEU A 123 -5.59 -11.35 -24.84
N ARG A 124 -4.49 -11.83 -25.41
CA ARG A 124 -4.03 -11.44 -26.75
C ARG A 124 -4.72 -12.28 -27.82
N ASN A 125 -4.72 -11.77 -29.06
CA ASN A 125 -5.38 -12.43 -30.21
C ASN A 125 -4.82 -13.82 -30.53
N ASN A 126 -3.56 -14.08 -30.16
CA ASN A 126 -2.92 -15.40 -30.29
C ASN A 126 -3.28 -16.37 -29.14
N GLY A 127 -4.25 -16.01 -28.28
CA GLY A 127 -4.67 -16.80 -27.14
C GLY A 127 -3.77 -16.70 -25.91
N THR A 128 -2.67 -15.94 -25.95
CA THR A 128 -1.76 -15.83 -24.80
C THR A 128 -2.26 -14.79 -23.80
N VAL A 129 -2.11 -15.09 -22.52
CA VAL A 129 -2.43 -14.15 -21.44
C VAL A 129 -1.22 -13.28 -21.13
N HIS A 130 -1.41 -11.96 -21.13
CA HIS A 130 -0.39 -10.98 -20.77
C HIS A 130 -0.71 -10.39 -19.41
N PHE A 131 0.15 -10.67 -18.43
CA PHE A 131 0.09 -10.07 -17.10
C PHE A 131 0.52 -8.61 -17.17
N ILE A 132 -0.29 -7.71 -16.62
CA ILE A 132 -0.02 -6.27 -16.61
C ILE A 132 0.09 -5.67 -15.20
N GLY A 133 -0.29 -6.43 -14.17
CA GLY A 133 -0.25 -5.93 -12.80
C GLY A 133 -1.17 -6.67 -11.84
N ILE A 134 -1.31 -6.12 -10.66
CA ILE A 134 -2.26 -6.58 -9.63
C ILE A 134 -3.09 -5.42 -9.12
N VAL A 135 -4.30 -5.71 -8.65
CA VAL A 135 -5.25 -4.71 -8.17
C VAL A 135 -5.63 -4.94 -6.71
N PHE A 136 -5.76 -3.84 -5.98
CA PHE A 136 -6.23 -3.78 -4.61
C PHE A 136 -7.36 -2.76 -4.47
N ASN A 137 -8.35 -3.09 -3.65
CA ASN A 137 -9.42 -2.18 -3.24
C ASN A 137 -10.00 -2.62 -1.89
N ASN A 138 -10.79 -1.75 -1.27
CA ASN A 138 -11.62 -2.15 -0.14
C ASN A 138 -13.05 -2.37 -0.62
N ALA A 139 -13.36 -3.59 -1.08
CA ALA A 139 -14.67 -3.93 -1.61
C ALA A 139 -15.81 -3.70 -0.61
N ALA A 140 -15.58 -3.98 0.68
CA ALA A 140 -16.57 -3.75 1.73
C ALA A 140 -16.88 -2.26 1.94
N PHE A 141 -15.85 -1.42 1.97
CA PHE A 141 -16.02 0.03 2.04
C PHE A 141 -16.83 0.55 0.85
N ILE A 142 -16.54 0.06 -0.36
CA ILE A 142 -17.26 0.46 -1.58
C ILE A 142 -18.72 0.02 -1.53
N ARG A 143 -19.01 -1.21 -1.08
CA ARG A 143 -20.40 -1.68 -0.88
C ARG A 143 -21.16 -0.84 0.13
N ASN A 144 -20.52 -0.48 1.25
CA ASN A 144 -21.12 0.38 2.27
C ASN A 144 -21.40 1.80 1.75
N MET A 145 -20.59 2.29 0.82
CA MET A 145 -20.75 3.61 0.20
C MET A 145 -21.71 3.62 -0.99
N SER A 146 -22.18 2.45 -1.45
CA SER A 146 -23.05 2.30 -2.63
C SER A 146 -24.21 3.30 -2.72
N PRO A 147 -24.97 3.59 -1.63
CA PRO A 147 -26.06 4.56 -1.68
C PRO A 147 -25.63 5.98 -2.07
N HIS A 148 -24.36 6.33 -1.82
CA HIS A 148 -23.79 7.66 -2.09
C HIS A 148 -23.12 7.75 -3.47
N LEU A 149 -22.81 6.62 -4.11
CA LEU A 149 -22.06 6.58 -5.37
C LEU A 149 -22.77 7.31 -6.52
N ASN A 150 -24.11 7.35 -6.52
CA ASN A 150 -24.89 8.09 -7.52
C ASN A 150 -24.63 9.61 -7.54
N SER A 151 -24.12 10.16 -6.43
CA SER A 151 -23.77 11.58 -6.30
C SER A 151 -22.37 11.91 -6.81
N VAL A 152 -21.54 10.90 -7.09
CA VAL A 152 -20.18 11.10 -7.60
C VAL A 152 -20.25 11.72 -8.99
N LYS A 153 -19.56 12.85 -9.17
CA LYS A 153 -19.47 13.57 -10.46
C LYS A 153 -18.07 13.65 -11.02
N ALA A 154 -17.05 13.33 -10.21
CA ALA A 154 -15.67 13.39 -10.64
C ALA A 154 -14.87 12.17 -10.16
N ILE A 155 -13.96 11.73 -11.02
CA ILE A 155 -12.95 10.71 -10.73
C ILE A 155 -11.58 11.32 -11.02
N CYS A 156 -10.66 11.18 -10.08
CA CYS A 156 -9.26 11.54 -10.25
C CYS A 156 -8.43 10.27 -10.45
N MET A 157 -7.49 10.31 -11.38
CA MET A 157 -6.58 9.19 -11.63
C MET A 157 -5.15 9.69 -11.70
N ASP A 158 -4.25 8.99 -11.03
CA ASP A 158 -2.84 9.40 -10.95
C ASP A 158 -1.90 8.20 -10.88
N GLY A 159 -0.84 8.25 -11.68
CA GLY A 159 0.28 7.30 -11.66
C GLY A 159 1.42 7.89 -10.82
N THR A 160 1.72 7.26 -9.69
CA THR A 160 2.78 7.73 -8.78
C THR A 160 4.02 6.86 -8.89
N PHE A 161 5.20 7.50 -8.92
CA PHE A 161 6.51 6.82 -9.05
C PHE A 161 7.31 6.79 -7.75
N GLN A 162 7.22 7.86 -6.94
CA GLN A 162 8.01 7.98 -5.71
C GLN A 162 7.62 6.97 -4.63
N THR A 163 6.38 6.49 -4.69
CA THR A 163 5.74 5.58 -3.74
C THR A 163 5.70 4.13 -4.25
N THR A 164 6.26 3.85 -5.42
CA THR A 164 6.33 2.50 -5.98
C THR A 164 7.37 1.66 -5.22
N PRO A 165 7.07 0.40 -4.88
CA PRO A 165 8.08 -0.52 -4.35
C PRO A 165 9.28 -0.59 -5.31
N ARG A 166 10.50 -0.47 -4.78
CA ARG A 166 11.72 -0.64 -5.58
C ARG A 166 11.92 -2.07 -6.07
N GLU A 167 11.28 -3.01 -5.37
CA GLU A 167 11.35 -4.42 -5.66
C GLU A 167 9.94 -5.02 -5.65
N PRO A 168 9.63 -5.93 -6.59
CA PRO A 168 10.47 -6.34 -7.72
C PRO A 168 10.63 -5.20 -8.75
N ALA A 169 11.78 -5.20 -9.44
CA ALA A 169 12.19 -4.13 -10.36
C ALA A 169 11.29 -3.96 -11.60
N ASP A 170 10.42 -4.94 -11.89
CA ASP A 170 9.44 -4.87 -12.99
C ASP A 170 8.19 -4.05 -12.64
N ILE A 171 8.02 -3.61 -11.39
CA ILE A 171 6.96 -2.68 -11.04
C ILE A 171 7.31 -1.30 -11.58
N ASN A 172 6.49 -0.82 -12.51
CA ASN A 172 6.72 0.43 -13.19
C ASN A 172 6.02 1.62 -12.52
N GLN A 173 4.82 1.38 -11.96
CA GLN A 173 4.02 2.42 -11.32
C GLN A 173 3.02 1.88 -10.30
N LEU A 174 2.69 2.73 -9.32
CA LEU A 174 1.46 2.61 -8.53
C LEU A 174 0.41 3.56 -9.11
N PHE A 175 -0.61 3.00 -9.74
CA PHE A 175 -1.73 3.73 -10.30
C PHE A 175 -2.91 3.75 -9.32
N THR A 176 -3.50 4.92 -9.10
CA THR A 176 -4.64 5.08 -8.19
C THR A 176 -5.83 5.69 -8.90
N ILE A 177 -7.03 5.23 -8.53
CA ILE A 177 -8.30 5.83 -8.95
C ILE A 177 -9.03 6.27 -7.69
N GLN A 178 -9.44 7.53 -7.68
CA GLN A 178 -10.10 8.17 -6.56
C GLN A 178 -11.42 8.76 -7.04
N ILE A 179 -12.49 8.60 -6.27
CA ILE A 179 -13.74 9.34 -6.50
C ILE A 179 -13.72 10.62 -5.68
N ILE A 180 -14.37 11.66 -6.17
CA ILE A 180 -14.66 12.85 -5.38
C ILE A 180 -16.09 12.74 -4.85
N LEU A 181 -16.21 12.59 -3.53
CA LEU A 181 -17.48 12.52 -2.84
C LEU A 181 -17.47 13.55 -1.70
N ASN A 182 -18.46 14.46 -1.68
CA ASN A 182 -18.55 15.54 -0.69
C ASN A 182 -17.24 16.34 -0.53
N ASN A 183 -16.61 16.68 -1.66
CA ASN A 183 -15.32 17.39 -1.74
C ASN A 183 -14.13 16.65 -1.09
N VAL A 184 -14.28 15.35 -0.81
CA VAL A 184 -13.21 14.49 -0.33
C VAL A 184 -12.79 13.54 -1.45
N ALA A 185 -11.48 13.46 -1.68
CA ALA A 185 -10.92 12.47 -2.58
C ALA A 185 -10.77 11.13 -1.85
N ILE A 186 -11.47 10.11 -2.33
CA ILE A 186 -11.52 8.79 -1.71
C ILE A 186 -10.90 7.78 -2.67
N PRO A 187 -9.73 7.18 -2.35
CA PRO A 187 -9.12 6.17 -3.21
C PRO A 187 -9.92 4.88 -3.16
N ILE A 188 -10.32 4.39 -4.33
CA ILE A 188 -11.14 3.19 -4.49
C ILE A 188 -10.41 2.07 -5.22
N VAL A 189 -9.35 2.38 -5.97
CA VAL A 189 -8.50 1.39 -6.65
C VAL A 189 -7.04 1.77 -6.46
N HIS A 190 -6.22 0.76 -6.16
CA HIS A 190 -4.77 0.84 -6.19
C HIS A 190 -4.27 -0.30 -7.07
N ALA A 191 -3.50 0.00 -8.12
CA ALA A 191 -2.96 -1.00 -9.03
C ALA A 191 -1.44 -0.87 -9.10
N LEU A 192 -0.72 -1.96 -8.85
CA LEU A 192 0.70 -2.06 -9.18
C LEU A 192 0.79 -2.58 -10.61
N LEU A 193 1.37 -1.79 -11.51
CA LEU A 193 1.41 -2.08 -12.94
C LEU A 193 2.85 -2.24 -13.42
N VAL A 194 3.05 -3.14 -14.39
CA VAL A 194 4.38 -3.43 -14.98
C VAL A 194 4.73 -2.52 -16.17
N ASP A 195 3.75 -1.78 -16.69
CA ASP A 195 3.95 -0.80 -17.77
C ASP A 195 2.92 0.35 -17.70
N ARG A 196 2.99 1.26 -18.69
CA ARG A 196 2.12 2.44 -18.87
C ARG A 196 1.46 2.47 -20.24
N GLN A 197 1.20 1.30 -20.81
CA GLN A 197 0.58 1.22 -22.12
C GLN A 197 -0.91 1.56 -22.03
N MET A 198 -1.46 2.06 -23.14
CA MET A 198 -2.89 2.37 -23.22
C MET A 198 -3.75 1.15 -22.88
N GLU A 199 -3.37 -0.04 -23.36
CA GLU A 199 -4.06 -1.30 -23.09
C GLU A 199 -4.08 -1.64 -21.59
N THR A 200 -2.98 -1.33 -20.89
CA THR A 200 -2.87 -1.54 -19.45
C THR A 200 -3.87 -0.67 -18.69
N TYR A 201 -3.94 0.62 -19.00
CA TYR A 201 -4.96 1.49 -18.42
C TYR A 201 -6.38 1.09 -18.81
N CYS A 202 -6.60 0.67 -20.07
CA CYS A 202 -7.90 0.15 -20.49
C CYS A 202 -8.34 -0.99 -19.58
N ARG A 203 -7.43 -1.93 -19.26
CA ARG A 203 -7.75 -3.07 -18.41
C ARG A 203 -8.10 -2.67 -16.96
N VAL A 204 -7.42 -1.67 -16.40
CA VAL A 204 -7.77 -1.12 -15.07
C VAL A 204 -9.13 -0.41 -15.11
N LEU A 205 -9.39 0.41 -16.13
CA LEU A 205 -10.67 1.12 -16.30
C LEU A 205 -11.83 0.16 -16.52
N GLN A 206 -11.61 -0.95 -17.23
CA GLN A 206 -12.60 -2.02 -17.39
C GLN A 206 -12.86 -2.72 -16.05
N TYR A 207 -11.83 -2.94 -15.23
CA TYR A 207 -12.02 -3.44 -13.87
C TYR A 207 -12.89 -2.47 -13.04
N LEU A 208 -12.61 -1.17 -13.10
CA LEU A 208 -13.43 -0.15 -12.44
C LEU A 208 -14.91 -0.22 -12.90
N ARG A 209 -15.13 -0.14 -14.22
CA ARG A 209 -16.45 0.02 -14.85
C ARG A 209 -17.34 -1.22 -14.75
N PHE A 210 -16.77 -2.40 -14.93
CA PHE A 210 -17.55 -3.63 -15.09
C PHE A 210 -17.49 -4.57 -13.89
N ILE A 211 -16.47 -4.44 -13.03
CA ILE A 211 -16.27 -5.36 -11.90
C ILE A 211 -16.51 -4.63 -10.59
N LEU A 212 -15.99 -3.41 -10.44
CA LEU A 212 -15.93 -2.76 -9.14
C LEU A 212 -17.17 -1.94 -8.78
N ILE A 213 -17.51 -0.94 -9.57
CA ILE A 213 -18.63 -0.03 -9.29
C ILE A 213 -19.44 0.27 -10.54
N ASN A 214 -20.75 0.38 -10.35
CA ASN A 214 -21.67 0.84 -11.38
C ASN A 214 -21.96 2.32 -11.16
N LEU A 215 -21.21 3.20 -11.81
CA LEU A 215 -21.44 4.65 -11.80
C LEU A 215 -22.17 5.11 -13.06
N ASN A 216 -22.85 6.25 -12.96
CA ASN A 216 -23.29 6.97 -14.16
C ASN A 216 -22.11 7.78 -14.72
N TYR A 217 -21.46 7.25 -15.75
CA TYR A 217 -20.31 7.88 -16.39
C TYR A 217 -20.69 9.05 -17.34
N ASN A 218 -21.97 9.25 -17.65
CA ASN A 218 -22.39 10.35 -18.53
C ASN A 218 -22.03 11.70 -17.92
N ASN A 219 -21.26 12.50 -18.66
CA ASN A 219 -20.73 13.80 -18.20
C ASN A 219 -19.88 13.72 -16.93
N MET A 220 -19.42 12.53 -16.53
CA MET A 220 -18.51 12.37 -15.40
C MET A 220 -17.19 13.06 -15.70
N GLN A 221 -16.68 13.86 -14.76
CA GLN A 221 -15.41 14.53 -14.94
C GLN A 221 -14.26 13.59 -14.56
N ASN A 222 -13.50 13.14 -15.55
CA ASN A 222 -12.24 12.43 -15.33
C ASN A 222 -11.11 13.44 -15.29
N ILE A 223 -10.43 13.54 -14.16
CA ILE A 223 -9.30 14.44 -13.93
C ILE A 223 -8.04 13.58 -13.89
N THR A 224 -7.19 13.71 -14.89
CA THR A 224 -5.93 12.97 -14.97
C THR A 224 -4.75 13.89 -15.23
N ASP A 225 -3.54 13.38 -15.08
CA ASP A 225 -2.40 14.04 -15.71
C ASP A 225 -2.52 14.04 -17.25
N PHE A 226 -1.53 14.63 -17.91
CA PHE A 226 -1.52 14.76 -19.36
C PHE A 226 -0.93 13.54 -20.07
N GLU A 227 -0.84 12.37 -19.40
CA GLU A 227 -0.29 11.16 -20.00
C GLU A 227 -1.20 10.65 -21.13
N GLN A 228 -0.65 10.57 -22.35
CA GLN A 228 -1.43 10.24 -23.54
C GLN A 228 -2.04 8.82 -23.48
N GLY A 229 -1.32 7.85 -22.92
CA GLY A 229 -1.79 6.46 -22.79
C GLY A 229 -3.06 6.38 -21.94
N LEU A 230 -3.07 7.02 -20.78
CA LEU A 230 -4.22 7.10 -19.88
C LEU A 230 -5.38 7.86 -20.53
N ARG A 231 -5.13 9.01 -21.15
CA ARG A 231 -6.17 9.80 -21.81
C ARG A 231 -6.85 9.03 -22.94
N ASN A 232 -6.08 8.30 -23.75
CA ASN A 232 -6.63 7.46 -24.81
C ASN A 232 -7.44 6.29 -24.24
N ALA A 233 -6.97 5.67 -23.15
CA ALA A 233 -7.69 4.60 -22.48
C ALA A 233 -9.04 5.07 -21.92
N ILE A 234 -9.09 6.26 -21.33
CA ILE A 234 -10.35 6.88 -20.87
C ILE A 234 -11.29 7.10 -22.03
N THR A 235 -10.84 7.72 -23.13
CA THR A 235 -11.69 7.92 -24.32
C THR A 235 -12.22 6.60 -24.87
N ARG A 236 -11.45 5.51 -24.78
CA ARG A 236 -11.86 4.19 -25.26
C ARG A 236 -12.85 3.48 -24.33
N VAL A 237 -12.64 3.54 -23.01
CA VAL A 237 -13.41 2.75 -22.04
C VAL A 237 -14.58 3.54 -21.43
N LEU A 238 -14.45 4.86 -21.34
CA LEU A 238 -15.43 5.80 -20.79
C LEU A 238 -15.70 6.95 -21.79
N PRO A 239 -16.13 6.65 -23.03
CA PRO A 239 -16.34 7.67 -24.06
C PRO A 239 -17.41 8.73 -23.70
N GLU A 240 -18.33 8.40 -22.78
CA GLU A 240 -19.39 9.28 -22.30
C GLU A 240 -18.93 10.30 -21.24
N ALA A 241 -17.72 10.14 -20.71
CA ALA A 241 -17.16 10.95 -19.65
C ALA A 241 -16.29 12.09 -20.22
N ASN A 242 -16.23 13.20 -19.49
CA ASN A 242 -15.44 14.37 -19.84
C ASN A 242 -14.00 14.20 -19.35
N ASN A 243 -13.04 14.09 -20.26
CA ASN A 243 -11.63 14.01 -19.92
C ASN A 243 -11.02 15.41 -19.75
N THR A 244 -10.60 15.76 -18.54
CA THR A 244 -10.03 17.06 -18.17
C THR A 244 -8.61 16.87 -17.64
N GLY A 245 -7.69 17.74 -18.04
CA GLY A 245 -6.34 17.77 -17.49
C GLY A 245 -6.33 18.31 -16.05
N CYS A 246 -5.49 17.74 -15.21
CA CYS A 246 -5.30 18.16 -13.83
C CYS A 246 -4.61 19.54 -13.77
N TRP A 247 -5.28 20.50 -13.12
CA TRP A 247 -4.77 21.87 -12.95
C TRP A 247 -3.42 21.91 -12.22
N PHE A 248 -3.24 21.07 -11.21
CA PHE A 248 -1.99 20.99 -10.47
C PHE A 248 -0.81 20.60 -11.38
N HIS A 249 -0.98 19.56 -12.20
CA HIS A 249 0.04 19.13 -13.16
C HIS A 249 0.28 20.15 -14.27
N TYR A 250 -0.76 20.90 -14.66
CA TYR A 250 -0.63 22.00 -15.60
C TYR A 250 0.24 23.13 -15.04
N ILE A 251 -0.06 23.62 -13.82
CA ILE A 251 0.73 24.65 -13.15
C ILE A 251 2.17 24.19 -12.91
N GLN A 252 2.38 22.96 -12.48
CA GLN A 252 3.73 22.41 -12.34
C GLN A 252 4.51 22.45 -13.66
N SER A 253 3.85 22.16 -14.78
CA SER A 253 4.47 22.19 -16.10
C SER A 253 4.84 23.62 -16.51
N ILE A 254 3.99 24.62 -16.22
CA ILE A 254 4.31 26.04 -16.41
C ILE A 254 5.51 26.43 -15.56
N ILE A 255 5.50 26.12 -14.27
CA ILE A 255 6.60 26.48 -13.35
C ILE A 255 7.92 25.87 -13.83
N ARG A 256 7.92 24.61 -14.27
CA ARG A 256 9.09 23.94 -14.83
C ARG A 256 9.59 24.66 -16.09
N TYR A 257 8.68 25.05 -16.98
CA TYR A 257 9.03 25.80 -18.19
C TYR A 257 9.70 27.14 -17.85
N VAL A 258 9.11 27.93 -16.95
CA VAL A 258 9.64 29.22 -16.48
C VAL A 258 11.04 29.05 -15.89
N ARG A 259 11.26 28.03 -15.06
CA ARG A 259 12.58 27.75 -14.47
C ARG A 259 13.62 27.36 -15.51
N ASN A 260 13.28 26.44 -16.41
CA ASN A 260 14.21 25.93 -17.42
C ASN A 260 14.63 27.00 -18.44
N HIS A 261 13.79 28.00 -18.66
CA HIS A 261 14.06 29.12 -19.57
C HIS A 261 14.50 30.39 -18.83
N GLN A 262 14.82 30.30 -17.53
CA GLN A 262 15.30 31.43 -16.71
C GLN A 262 14.34 32.64 -16.69
N LEU A 263 13.04 32.41 -16.90
CA LEU A 263 12.01 33.45 -16.95
C LEU A 263 11.53 33.89 -15.55
N VAL A 264 12.10 33.32 -14.49
CA VAL A 264 11.68 33.56 -13.10
C VAL A 264 11.72 35.05 -12.74
N ASN A 265 12.75 35.77 -13.20
CA ASN A 265 12.87 37.21 -12.94
C ASN A 265 11.79 37.99 -13.67
N LEU A 266 11.52 37.68 -14.94
CA LEU A 266 10.44 38.31 -15.71
C LEU A 266 9.07 38.08 -15.08
N CYS A 267 8.81 36.88 -14.56
CA CYS A 267 7.57 36.59 -13.84
C CYS A 267 7.45 37.33 -12.50
N ARG A 268 8.55 37.77 -11.90
CA ARG A 268 8.56 38.49 -10.61
C ARG A 268 8.41 40.00 -10.74
N VAL A 269 8.93 40.60 -11.81
CA VAL A 269 8.89 42.06 -12.02
C VAL A 269 7.74 42.53 -12.91
N ASN A 270 6.98 41.62 -13.50
CA ASN A 270 5.86 42.00 -14.36
C ASN A 270 4.58 42.19 -13.51
N GLU A 271 4.23 43.44 -13.24
CA GLU A 271 3.03 43.85 -12.48
C GLU A 271 1.71 43.44 -13.15
N ASN A 272 1.75 42.93 -14.38
CA ASN A 272 0.58 42.50 -15.15
C ASN A 272 0.32 40.98 -15.12
N ILE A 273 1.01 40.22 -14.28
CA ILE A 273 0.70 38.80 -14.06
C ILE A 273 -0.27 38.72 -12.87
N LEU A 274 -1.53 38.49 -13.20
CA LEU A 274 -2.71 38.33 -12.32
C LEU A 274 -2.44 37.66 -10.97
#